data_AF-M1EDX1-F1
#
_entry.id   AF-M1EDX1-F1
#
_cell.length_a   1.000
_cell.length_b   1.000
_cell.length_c   1.000
_cell.angle_alpha   90.00
_cell.angle_beta   90.00
_cell.angle_gamma   90.00
#
_symmetry.space_group_name_H-M   'P 1'
#
loop_
_entity.id
_entity.type
_entity.pdbx_description
1 polymer ?
#
loop_
_entity_poly.entity_id
_entity_poly.type
_entity_poly.pdbx_seq_one_letter_code
_entity_poly.pdbx_strand_id
1 'polypeptide(L)'
;PGEEVKQADVVLLGYPVPFHLSPHIRRKNLEIYEAVTSPRGPAMTWSMFAVGWMELKDPWRARDLLERCFAHIAEPFKVWTENADRSGAVNFLTGMGGFLQAALFGFTGFRITSAGVTFDPICLAGVSGVCICGLSYQGNKLDFSFSKDCVTVEVKARAGPWAPPLEAELWPAHTRLPLLTGHKVSFPCSAGRIQRSV
;
A
#
# COMPACT_ATOMS: atom_id res chain seq x y z
N PRO A 1 -7.64 21.10 21.79
CA PRO A 1 -6.83 19.86 21.80
C PRO A 1 -7.76 18.65 21.80
N GLY A 2 -7.40 17.57 21.10
CA GLY A 2 -8.14 16.29 21.17
C GLY A 2 -7.73 15.46 22.39
N GLU A 3 -8.48 14.40 22.67
CA GLU A 3 -8.16 13.41 23.71
C GLU A 3 -7.28 12.29 23.14
N GLU A 4 -6.50 11.62 24.02
CA GLU A 4 -5.68 10.48 23.59
C GLU A 4 -6.57 9.34 23.06
N VAL A 5 -6.23 8.84 21.87
CA VAL A 5 -6.89 7.69 21.25
C VAL A 5 -5.96 6.49 21.27
N LYS A 6 -6.50 5.32 21.63
CA LYS A 6 -5.70 4.08 21.75
C LYS A 6 -5.00 3.68 20.45
N GLN A 7 -5.68 3.80 19.32
CA GLN A 7 -5.27 3.20 18.04
C GLN A 7 -5.84 3.96 16.83
N ALA A 8 -5.45 3.56 15.63
CA ALA A 8 -5.99 4.11 14.39
C ALA A 8 -7.52 4.01 14.35
N ASP A 9 -8.19 5.14 14.13
CA ASP A 9 -9.66 5.23 14.04
C ASP A 9 -10.07 6.02 12.78
N VAL A 10 -10.15 7.35 12.83
CA VAL A 10 -10.57 8.17 11.67
C VAL A 10 -9.68 8.00 10.45
N VAL A 11 -8.41 7.66 10.64
CA VAL A 11 -7.49 7.38 9.52
C VAL A 11 -7.88 6.14 8.72
N LEU A 12 -8.70 5.25 9.29
CA LEU A 12 -9.26 4.07 8.62
C LEU A 12 -10.27 4.44 7.52
N LEU A 13 -10.83 5.65 7.57
CA LEU A 13 -11.75 6.15 6.53
C LEU A 13 -11.06 6.23 5.17
N GLY A 14 -9.84 6.76 5.09
CA GLY A 14 -9.11 6.83 3.80
C GLY A 14 -8.54 5.48 3.37
N TYR A 15 -8.13 4.64 4.31
CA TYR A 15 -7.74 3.26 4.08
C TYR A 15 -7.88 2.46 5.38
N PRO A 16 -8.58 1.30 5.39
CA PRO A 16 -9.00 0.52 4.22
C PRO A 16 -10.47 0.72 3.77
N VAL A 17 -11.21 1.73 4.25
CA VAL A 17 -12.65 1.94 3.94
C VAL A 17 -12.93 2.63 2.57
N PRO A 18 -11.90 2.85 1.73
CA PRO A 18 -11.72 4.01 0.83
C PRO A 18 -12.86 5.04 0.79
N PHE A 19 -13.17 5.70 1.91
CA PHE A 19 -14.08 6.83 1.94
C PHE A 19 -13.49 8.01 1.17
N HIS A 20 -14.30 8.67 0.34
CA HIS A 20 -13.82 9.78 -0.48
C HIS A 20 -13.43 10.97 0.39
N LEU A 21 -12.13 11.26 0.46
CA LEU A 21 -11.55 12.40 1.17
C LEU A 21 -10.70 13.19 0.18
N SER A 22 -10.84 14.51 0.18
CA SER A 22 -9.88 15.35 -0.56
C SER A 22 -8.48 15.19 0.06
N PRO A 23 -7.39 15.36 -0.70
CA PRO A 23 -6.02 15.28 -0.16
C PRO A 23 -5.80 16.20 1.04
N HIS A 24 -6.45 17.37 1.06
CA HIS A 24 -6.42 18.30 2.19
C HIS A 24 -7.08 17.72 3.45
N ILE A 25 -8.27 17.15 3.35
CA ILE A 25 -8.95 16.52 4.49
C ILE A 25 -8.20 15.28 4.94
N ARG A 26 -7.71 14.47 3.99
CA ARG A 26 -6.89 13.28 4.28
C ARG A 26 -5.65 13.65 5.10
N ARG A 27 -4.94 14.72 4.71
CA ARG A 27 -3.78 15.26 5.44
C ARG A 27 -4.17 15.73 6.83
N LYS A 28 -5.22 16.55 6.93
CA LYS A 28 -5.68 17.10 8.22
C LYS A 28 -6.09 16.01 9.20
N ASN A 29 -6.76 14.96 8.72
CA ASN A 29 -7.09 13.79 9.54
C ASN A 29 -5.82 13.08 10.03
N LEU A 30 -4.85 12.83 9.14
CA LEU A 30 -3.59 12.20 9.57
C LEU A 30 -2.86 13.06 10.61
N GLU A 31 -2.72 14.37 10.39
CA GLU A 31 -2.02 15.27 11.32
C GLU A 31 -2.69 15.35 12.69
N ILE A 32 -4.02 15.50 12.73
CA ILE A 32 -4.76 15.61 13.99
C ILE A 32 -4.72 14.29 14.76
N TYR A 33 -5.01 13.18 14.09
CA TYR A 33 -5.14 11.89 14.77
C TYR A 33 -3.79 11.28 15.11
N GLU A 34 -2.74 11.52 14.34
CA GLU A 34 -1.38 11.07 14.67
C GLU A 34 -0.88 11.75 15.96
N ALA A 35 -1.18 13.05 16.12
CA ALA A 35 -0.77 13.83 17.28
C ALA A 35 -1.44 13.39 18.60
N VAL A 36 -2.61 12.75 18.52
CA VAL A 36 -3.36 12.28 19.71
C VAL A 36 -3.39 10.75 19.84
N THR A 37 -2.82 10.02 18.88
CA THR A 37 -2.73 8.56 18.98
C THR A 37 -1.67 8.20 20.00
N SER A 38 -2.02 7.34 20.95
CA SER A 38 -1.11 6.88 22.00
C SER A 38 0.20 6.37 21.39
N PRO A 39 1.38 6.84 21.85
CA PRO A 39 2.67 6.29 21.42
C PRO A 39 2.83 4.79 21.73
N ARG A 40 2.00 4.26 22.65
CA ARG A 40 1.91 2.84 23.00
C ARG A 40 0.79 2.11 22.25
N GLY A 41 0.25 2.71 21.19
CA GLY A 41 -0.77 2.09 20.36
C GLY A 41 -0.32 0.76 19.76
N PRO A 42 -1.26 -0.16 19.46
CA PRO A 42 -0.94 -1.50 19.00
C PRO A 42 -0.34 -1.47 17.58
N ALA A 43 0.46 -2.48 17.24
CA ALA A 43 1.30 -2.58 16.04
C ALA A 43 0.61 -2.17 14.72
N MET A 44 -0.65 -2.55 14.53
CA MET A 44 -1.41 -2.26 13.31
C MET A 44 -1.62 -0.76 13.06
N THR A 45 -1.63 0.06 14.12
CA THR A 45 -1.92 1.49 14.08
C THR A 45 -0.96 2.23 13.16
N TRP A 46 0.34 2.01 13.36
CA TRP A 46 1.39 2.70 12.63
C TRP A 46 1.37 2.35 11.14
N SER A 47 0.97 1.12 10.80
CA SER A 47 0.81 0.71 9.41
C SER A 47 -0.28 1.50 8.67
N MET A 48 -1.40 1.78 9.34
CA MET A 48 -2.52 2.53 8.73
C MET A 48 -2.17 3.99 8.51
N PHE A 49 -1.44 4.61 9.45
CA PHE A 49 -0.88 5.95 9.25
C PHE A 49 0.17 5.95 8.12
N ALA A 50 1.06 4.96 8.07
CA ALA A 50 2.08 4.86 7.03
C ALA A 50 1.47 4.78 5.63
N VAL A 51 0.41 3.98 5.44
CA VAL A 51 -0.36 3.95 4.18
C VAL A 51 -0.91 5.34 3.83
N GLY A 52 -1.49 6.04 4.80
CA GLY A 52 -2.03 7.38 4.58
C GLY A 52 -0.98 8.40 4.15
N TRP A 53 0.21 8.39 4.77
CA TRP A 53 1.29 9.28 4.39
C TRP A 53 1.95 8.92 3.06
N MET A 54 2.05 7.63 2.74
CA MET A 54 2.49 7.16 1.42
C MET A 54 1.51 7.62 0.31
N GLU A 55 0.21 7.55 0.56
CA GLU A 55 -0.83 8.03 -0.34
C GLU A 55 -0.72 9.54 -0.60
N LEU A 56 -0.34 10.32 0.42
CA LEU A 56 -0.11 11.77 0.30
C LEU A 56 1.30 12.16 -0.18
N LYS A 57 2.11 11.19 -0.58
CA LYS A 57 3.49 11.38 -1.03
C LYS A 57 4.37 12.12 0.00
N ASP A 58 4.20 11.80 1.28
CA ASP A 58 5.06 12.28 2.37
C ASP A 58 6.01 11.15 2.83
N PRO A 59 7.19 11.01 2.18
CA PRO A 59 8.06 9.87 2.42
C PRO A 59 8.73 9.88 3.79
N TRP A 60 8.91 11.07 4.39
CA TRP A 60 9.57 11.22 5.68
C TRP A 60 8.68 10.73 6.82
N ARG A 61 7.42 11.18 6.85
CA ARG A 61 6.44 10.69 7.86
C ARG A 61 6.13 9.22 7.67
N ALA A 62 5.96 8.77 6.43
CA ALA A 62 5.75 7.35 6.14
C ALA A 62 6.91 6.48 6.67
N ARG A 63 8.16 6.92 6.51
CA ARG A 63 9.33 6.21 7.01
C ARG A 63 9.36 6.13 8.54
N ASP A 64 9.12 7.24 9.24
CA ASP A 64 9.09 7.25 10.73
C ASP A 64 8.08 6.22 11.25
N LEU A 65 6.90 6.15 10.63
CA LEU A 65 5.85 5.20 11.02
C LEU A 65 6.19 3.75 10.69
N LEU A 66 6.89 3.48 9.58
CA LEU A 66 7.41 2.14 9.30
C LEU A 66 8.49 1.74 10.31
N GLU A 67 9.34 2.66 10.74
CA GLU A 67 10.32 2.43 11.82
C GLU A 67 9.61 2.07 13.14
N ARG A 68 8.48 2.73 13.45
CA ARG A 68 7.62 2.32 14.58
C ARG A 68 7.03 0.93 14.41
N CYS A 69 6.60 0.53 13.20
CA CYS A 69 6.15 -0.85 12.96
C CYS A 69 7.25 -1.87 13.31
N PHE A 70 8.50 -1.61 12.96
CA PHE A 70 9.62 -2.52 13.26
C PHE A 70 9.91 -2.66 14.76
N ALA A 71 9.55 -1.68 15.59
CA ALA A 71 9.70 -1.76 17.04
C ALA A 71 8.82 -2.86 17.68
N HIS A 72 7.81 -3.36 16.97
CA HIS A 72 6.96 -4.47 17.41
C HIS A 72 7.55 -5.85 17.07
N ILE A 73 8.75 -5.91 16.45
CA ILE A 73 9.44 -7.15 16.12
C ILE A 73 10.36 -7.54 17.28
N ALA A 74 10.03 -8.63 17.95
CA ALA A 74 10.80 -9.20 19.05
C ALA A 74 11.82 -10.24 18.57
N GLU A 75 13.08 -10.02 18.95
CA GLU A 75 14.16 -11.00 18.83
C GLU A 75 13.97 -12.22 19.75
N PRO A 76 14.60 -13.37 19.46
CA PRO A 76 15.47 -13.65 18.30
C PRO A 76 14.70 -14.16 17.07
N PHE A 77 13.42 -14.49 17.24
CA PHE A 77 12.62 -15.17 16.21
C PHE A 77 11.83 -14.20 15.32
N LYS A 78 12.03 -12.89 15.51
CA LYS A 78 11.31 -11.82 14.79
C LYS A 78 9.79 -11.96 14.91
N VAL A 79 9.33 -12.37 16.09
CA VAL A 79 7.90 -12.50 16.40
C VAL A 79 7.30 -11.12 16.60
N TRP A 80 6.12 -10.88 16.06
CA TRP A 80 5.41 -9.61 16.25
C TRP A 80 4.63 -9.60 17.57
N THR A 81 4.74 -8.51 18.33
CA THR A 81 3.97 -8.28 19.57
C THR A 81 2.96 -7.16 19.39
N GLU A 82 1.84 -7.23 20.12
CA GLU A 82 0.80 -6.20 20.08
C GLU A 82 1.37 -4.82 20.45
N ASN A 83 2.09 -4.75 21.57
CA ASN A 83 2.74 -3.54 22.05
C ASN A 83 4.26 -3.64 21.86
N ALA A 84 4.93 -2.49 21.66
CA ALA A 84 6.38 -2.44 21.42
C ALA A 84 7.22 -2.85 22.66
N ASP A 85 6.66 -2.74 23.86
CA ASP A 85 7.27 -3.21 25.11
C ASP A 85 7.13 -4.73 25.33
N ARG A 86 6.64 -5.45 24.31
CA ARG A 86 6.41 -6.91 24.29
C ARG A 86 5.26 -7.38 25.19
N SER A 87 4.49 -6.46 25.75
CA SER A 87 3.23 -6.78 26.42
C SER A 87 2.10 -7.06 25.42
N GLY A 88 0.97 -7.56 25.92
CA GLY A 88 -0.19 -7.89 25.08
C GLY A 88 -0.01 -9.21 24.33
N ALA A 89 -0.69 -9.34 23.19
CA ALA A 89 -0.62 -10.56 22.40
C ALA A 89 0.78 -10.80 21.78
N VAL A 90 1.29 -12.01 21.95
CA VAL A 90 2.45 -12.54 21.21
C VAL A 90 2.00 -13.18 19.89
N ASN A 91 2.85 -13.22 18.87
CA ASN A 91 2.47 -13.61 17.51
C ASN A 91 1.24 -12.83 17.01
N PHE A 92 1.29 -11.50 17.18
CA PHE A 92 0.17 -10.61 16.87
C PHE A 92 -0.04 -10.48 15.35
N LEU A 93 -0.82 -11.42 14.80
CA LEU A 93 -1.09 -11.51 13.36
C LEU A 93 -1.73 -10.25 12.79
N THR A 94 -2.52 -9.53 13.57
CA THR A 94 -3.12 -8.26 13.14
C THR A 94 -2.05 -7.21 12.85
N GLY A 95 -0.98 -7.15 13.66
CA GLY A 95 0.18 -6.30 13.41
C GLY A 95 0.92 -6.69 12.14
N MET A 96 1.20 -7.98 11.97
CA MET A 96 1.85 -8.52 10.77
C MET A 96 1.05 -8.22 9.50
N GLY A 97 -0.27 -8.43 9.56
CA GLY A 97 -1.19 -8.14 8.46
C GLY A 97 -1.30 -6.65 8.15
N GLY A 98 -1.25 -5.78 9.16
CA GLY A 98 -1.17 -4.33 8.98
C GLY A 98 0.11 -3.93 8.23
N PHE A 99 1.25 -4.48 8.63
CA PHE A 99 2.53 -4.20 7.98
C PHE A 99 2.58 -4.72 6.54
N LEU A 100 2.05 -5.92 6.27
CA LEU A 100 1.92 -6.45 4.92
C LEU A 100 1.02 -5.55 4.05
N GLN A 101 -0.06 -5.00 4.63
CA GLN A 101 -0.90 -4.03 3.94
C GLN A 101 -0.15 -2.72 3.62
N ALA A 102 0.69 -2.22 4.53
CA ALA A 102 1.53 -1.06 4.26
C ALA A 102 2.54 -1.35 3.13
N ALA A 103 3.19 -2.52 3.17
CA ALA A 103 4.11 -2.98 2.14
C ALA A 103 3.43 -3.11 0.77
N LEU A 104 2.22 -3.69 0.72
CA LEU A 104 1.51 -3.92 -0.53
C LEU A 104 0.78 -2.67 -1.00
N PHE A 105 -0.17 -2.14 -0.23
CA PHE A 105 -1.08 -1.07 -0.66
C PHE A 105 -0.56 0.35 -0.41
N GLY A 106 0.44 0.51 0.47
CA GLY A 106 1.13 1.77 0.70
C GLY A 106 2.13 2.05 -0.43
N PHE A 107 3.14 1.18 -0.59
CA PHE A 107 4.21 1.39 -1.57
C PHE A 107 3.73 1.38 -3.01
N THR A 108 2.82 0.46 -3.39
CA THR A 108 2.30 0.40 -4.77
C THR A 108 1.20 1.43 -5.04
N GLY A 109 0.58 1.97 -4.00
CA GLY A 109 -0.66 2.74 -4.11
C GLY A 109 -1.86 1.92 -4.61
N PHE A 110 -1.82 0.58 -4.53
CA PHE A 110 -2.89 -0.26 -5.05
C PHE A 110 -4.24 0.07 -4.41
N ARG A 111 -5.26 0.28 -5.24
CA ARG A 111 -6.67 0.27 -4.82
C ARG A 111 -7.48 -0.53 -5.82
N ILE A 112 -8.32 -1.44 -5.30
CA ILE A 112 -9.18 -2.28 -6.12
C ILE A 112 -10.53 -1.58 -6.23
N THR A 113 -10.92 -1.27 -7.46
CA THR A 113 -12.17 -0.57 -7.77
C THR A 113 -12.96 -1.38 -8.78
N SER A 114 -14.22 -1.00 -9.02
CA SER A 114 -15.03 -1.58 -10.10
C SER A 114 -14.42 -1.36 -11.49
N ALA A 115 -13.63 -0.31 -11.67
CA ALA A 115 -12.99 0.02 -12.94
C ALA A 115 -11.65 -0.71 -13.18
N GLY A 116 -10.99 -1.19 -12.13
CA GLY A 116 -9.63 -1.70 -12.25
C GLY A 116 -8.85 -1.70 -10.93
N VAL A 117 -7.59 -2.12 -11.01
CA VAL A 117 -6.60 -1.95 -9.95
C VAL A 117 -5.81 -0.69 -10.24
N THR A 118 -6.05 0.39 -9.50
CA THR A 118 -5.24 1.61 -9.63
C THR A 118 -3.89 1.39 -8.95
N PHE A 119 -2.86 2.09 -9.39
CA PHE A 119 -1.54 2.12 -8.77
C PHE A 119 -1.02 3.56 -8.78
N ASP A 120 -0.27 3.91 -7.75
CA ASP A 120 0.42 5.19 -7.65
C ASP A 120 1.65 4.99 -6.75
N PRO A 121 2.73 4.40 -7.32
CA PRO A 121 3.85 3.93 -6.55
C PRO A 121 4.61 5.06 -5.84
N ILE A 122 5.25 4.73 -4.73
CA ILE A 122 6.16 5.61 -4.01
C ILE A 122 7.44 4.85 -3.60
N CYS A 123 8.60 5.43 -3.93
CA CYS A 123 9.88 4.94 -3.45
C CYS A 123 10.29 5.71 -2.20
N LEU A 124 10.31 5.04 -1.06
CA LEU A 124 10.86 5.60 0.17
C LEU A 124 12.39 5.55 0.15
N ALA A 125 13.03 6.49 0.85
CA ALA A 125 14.49 6.50 0.99
C ALA A 125 14.97 5.18 1.60
N GLY A 126 15.98 4.55 0.98
CA GLY A 126 16.49 3.24 1.38
C GLY A 126 15.81 2.03 0.73
N VAL A 127 14.72 2.24 -0.04
CA VAL A 127 14.07 1.20 -0.84
C VAL A 127 14.34 1.46 -2.32
N SER A 128 15.17 0.62 -2.95
CA SER A 128 15.54 0.75 -4.37
C SER A 128 14.43 0.38 -5.34
N GLY A 129 13.49 -0.45 -4.88
CA GLY A 129 12.31 -0.85 -5.64
C GLY A 129 11.47 -1.88 -4.88
N VAL A 130 10.30 -2.16 -5.42
CA VAL A 130 9.35 -3.14 -4.89
C VAL A 130 8.95 -4.09 -6.02
N CYS A 131 8.78 -5.37 -5.70
CA CYS A 131 8.29 -6.38 -6.63
C CYS A 131 7.17 -7.18 -5.95
N ILE A 132 5.99 -7.17 -6.56
CA ILE A 132 4.83 -7.96 -6.17
C ILE A 132 4.63 -9.03 -7.23
N CYS A 133 4.84 -10.29 -6.85
CA CYS A 133 4.70 -11.42 -7.76
C CYS A 133 3.36 -12.13 -7.56
N GLY A 134 2.76 -12.61 -8.64
CA GLY A 134 1.58 -13.49 -8.60
C GLY A 134 0.28 -12.81 -8.17
N LEU A 135 0.15 -11.49 -8.37
CA LEU A 135 -1.11 -10.77 -8.17
C LEU A 135 -2.18 -11.39 -9.07
N SER A 136 -3.26 -11.86 -8.45
CA SER A 136 -4.38 -12.47 -9.17
C SER A 136 -5.49 -11.45 -9.40
N TYR A 137 -5.78 -11.14 -10.67
CA TYR A 137 -6.81 -10.18 -11.05
C TYR A 137 -7.62 -10.68 -12.24
N GLN A 138 -8.92 -10.89 -12.04
CA GLN A 138 -9.86 -11.32 -13.09
C GLN A 138 -9.38 -12.54 -13.91
N GLY A 139 -8.80 -13.54 -13.24
CA GLY A 139 -8.27 -14.74 -13.91
C GLY A 139 -6.92 -14.55 -14.61
N ASN A 140 -6.28 -13.39 -14.48
CA ASN A 140 -4.89 -13.15 -14.86
C ASN A 140 -3.98 -13.27 -13.62
N LYS A 141 -2.76 -13.78 -13.82
CA LYS A 141 -1.66 -13.68 -12.84
C LYS A 141 -0.65 -12.65 -13.34
N LEU A 142 -0.34 -11.67 -12.50
CA LEU A 142 0.45 -10.49 -12.83
C LEU A 142 1.63 -10.37 -11.88
N ASP A 143 2.78 -9.99 -12.43
CA ASP A 143 3.87 -9.43 -11.63
C ASP A 143 3.88 -7.91 -11.84
N PHE A 144 4.03 -7.16 -10.76
CA PHE A 144 4.12 -5.70 -10.76
C PHE A 144 5.36 -5.30 -9.99
N SER A 145 6.27 -4.57 -10.63
CA SER A 145 7.45 -4.03 -9.97
C SER A 145 7.67 -2.58 -10.30
N PHE A 146 8.34 -1.87 -9.41
CA PHE A 146 8.75 -0.49 -9.67
C PHE A 146 10.03 -0.12 -8.96
N SER A 147 10.75 0.83 -9.53
CA SER A 147 11.86 1.58 -8.94
C SER A 147 11.56 3.08 -9.05
N LYS A 148 12.53 3.92 -8.69
CA LYS A 148 12.38 5.38 -8.79
C LYS A 148 12.02 5.84 -10.20
N ASP A 149 12.54 5.17 -11.22
CA ASP A 149 12.48 5.66 -12.60
C ASP A 149 11.51 4.87 -13.47
N CYS A 150 11.12 3.66 -13.07
CA CYS A 150 10.40 2.73 -13.93
C CYS A 150 9.36 1.92 -13.16
N VAL A 151 8.20 1.69 -13.77
CA VAL A 151 7.22 0.66 -13.40
C VAL A 151 7.22 -0.41 -14.48
N THR A 152 7.12 -1.66 -14.08
CA THR A 152 7.03 -2.83 -14.97
C THR A 152 5.87 -3.72 -14.58
N VAL A 153 5.05 -4.09 -15.57
CA VAL A 153 3.93 -5.01 -15.42
C VAL A 153 4.13 -6.19 -16.37
N GLU A 154 3.93 -7.41 -15.87
CA GLU A 154 4.00 -8.63 -16.68
C GLU A 154 2.78 -9.51 -16.39
N VAL A 155 2.03 -9.88 -17.44
CA VAL A 155 0.99 -10.90 -17.32
C VAL A 155 1.63 -12.27 -17.48
N LYS A 156 1.86 -12.98 -16.38
CA LYS A 156 2.51 -14.30 -16.36
C LYS A 156 1.63 -15.39 -16.95
N ALA A 157 0.34 -15.37 -16.64
CA ALA A 157 -0.58 -16.41 -17.05
C ALA A 157 -2.01 -15.90 -17.12
N ARG A 158 -2.80 -16.53 -17.99
CA ARG A 158 -4.26 -16.39 -18.08
C ARG A 158 -4.90 -17.73 -17.76
N ALA A 159 -5.89 -17.73 -16.87
CA ALA A 159 -6.59 -18.94 -16.44
C ALA A 159 -7.39 -19.62 -17.57
N GLY A 160 -7.64 -18.93 -18.68
CA GLY A 160 -8.34 -19.46 -19.84
C GLY A 160 -8.90 -18.34 -20.74
N PRO A 161 -9.67 -18.70 -21.79
CA PRO A 161 -10.26 -17.74 -22.71
C PRO A 161 -11.19 -16.72 -22.05
N TRP A 162 -11.81 -17.07 -20.91
CA TRP A 162 -12.70 -16.20 -20.14
C TRP A 162 -11.99 -15.09 -19.36
N ALA A 163 -10.70 -15.21 -19.10
CA ALA A 163 -9.94 -14.16 -18.42
C ALA A 163 -9.76 -13.02 -19.43
N PRO A 164 -10.25 -11.79 -19.17
CA PRO A 164 -10.15 -10.72 -20.16
C PRO A 164 -8.69 -10.34 -20.42
N PRO A 165 -8.37 -9.88 -21.65
CA PRO A 165 -7.12 -9.16 -21.89
C PRO A 165 -7.08 -7.91 -20.99
N LEU A 166 -5.87 -7.55 -20.56
CA LEU A 166 -5.65 -6.41 -19.69
C LEU A 166 -4.83 -5.33 -20.40
N GLU A 167 -5.03 -4.09 -19.98
CA GLU A 167 -4.22 -2.94 -20.35
C GLU A 167 -3.85 -2.14 -19.10
N ALA A 168 -2.75 -1.40 -19.19
CA ALA A 168 -2.38 -0.37 -18.22
C ALA A 168 -2.70 1.01 -18.83
N GLU A 169 -3.57 1.77 -18.16
CA GLU A 169 -3.82 3.17 -18.46
C GLU A 169 -2.93 4.04 -17.55
N LEU A 170 -2.10 4.90 -18.14
CA LEU A 170 -1.15 5.75 -17.43
C LEU A 170 -1.70 7.16 -17.24
N TRP A 171 -1.51 7.74 -16.06
CA TRP A 171 -1.97 9.10 -15.75
C TRP A 171 -0.80 10.09 -15.62
N PRO A 172 -1.00 11.37 -16.00
CA PRO A 172 -2.24 11.99 -16.47
C PRO A 172 -2.48 11.89 -17.99
N ALA A 173 -1.55 11.29 -18.73
CA ALA A 173 -1.59 11.26 -20.20
C ALA A 173 -2.73 10.38 -20.80
N HIS A 174 -3.35 9.54 -19.97
CA HIS A 174 -4.34 8.52 -20.37
C HIS A 174 -3.84 7.58 -21.48
N THR A 175 -2.51 7.41 -21.59
CA THR A 175 -1.90 6.47 -22.53
C THR A 175 -2.25 5.05 -22.11
N ARG A 176 -2.71 4.23 -23.06
CA ARG A 176 -3.09 2.84 -22.82
C ARG A 176 -2.04 1.90 -23.41
N LEU A 177 -1.54 1.00 -22.59
CA LEU A 177 -0.54 0.00 -22.97
C LEU A 177 -1.15 -1.40 -22.83
N PRO A 178 -1.27 -2.18 -23.92
CA PRO A 178 -1.77 -3.54 -23.82
C PRO A 178 -0.79 -4.42 -23.03
N LEU A 179 -1.32 -5.22 -22.10
CA LEU A 179 -0.54 -6.15 -21.29
C LEU A 179 -0.66 -7.56 -21.89
N LEU A 180 0.22 -7.86 -22.85
CA LEU A 180 0.25 -9.17 -23.51
C LEU A 180 0.83 -10.24 -22.56
N THR A 181 0.22 -11.43 -22.56
CA THR A 181 0.71 -12.55 -21.75
C THR A 181 2.15 -12.92 -22.14
N GLY A 182 3.01 -13.11 -21.14
CA GLY A 182 4.43 -13.43 -21.30
C GLY A 182 5.33 -12.23 -21.66
N HIS A 183 4.77 -11.03 -21.80
CA HIS A 183 5.54 -9.84 -22.17
C HIS A 183 5.59 -8.84 -21.01
N LYS A 184 6.78 -8.28 -20.78
CA LYS A 184 6.98 -7.20 -19.83
C LYS A 184 6.69 -5.87 -20.52
N VAL A 185 5.89 -5.04 -19.87
CA VAL A 185 5.64 -3.66 -20.27
C VAL A 185 6.24 -2.74 -19.22
N SER A 186 7.20 -1.93 -19.64
CA SER A 186 7.91 -0.97 -18.78
C SER A 186 7.62 0.46 -19.22
N PHE A 187 7.40 1.34 -18.26
CA PHE A 187 7.11 2.75 -18.50
C PHE A 187 7.70 3.62 -17.37
N PRO A 188 7.91 4.94 -17.60
CA PRO A 188 8.36 5.84 -16.55
C PRO A 188 7.48 5.75 -15.30
N CYS A 189 8.07 5.92 -14.12
CA CYS A 189 7.32 5.82 -12.86
C CYS A 189 6.16 6.83 -12.82
N SER A 190 4.93 6.33 -12.91
CA SER A 190 3.70 7.12 -12.96
C SER A 190 2.56 6.41 -12.24
N ALA A 191 1.53 7.18 -11.89
CA ALA A 191 0.24 6.62 -11.49
C ALA A 191 -0.49 6.02 -12.71
N GLY A 192 -1.46 5.15 -12.45
CA GLY A 192 -2.28 4.55 -13.49
C GLY A 192 -3.26 3.51 -12.98
N ARG A 193 -3.80 2.73 -13.91
CA ARG A 193 -4.77 1.67 -13.62
C ARG A 193 -4.58 0.48 -14.54
N ILE A 194 -4.56 -0.72 -13.96
CA ILE A 194 -4.70 -1.98 -14.68
C ILE A 194 -6.19 -2.28 -14.81
N GLN A 195 -6.66 -2.44 -16.04
CA GLN A 195 -8.08 -2.64 -16.36
C GLN A 195 -8.25 -3.64 -17.51
N ARG A 196 -9.50 -4.03 -17.78
CA ARG A 196 -9.85 -4.79 -18.98
C ARG A 196 -9.58 -3.95 -20.21
N SER A 197 -8.97 -4.53 -21.24
CA SER A 197 -8.94 -3.90 -22.56
C SER A 197 -10.35 -3.82 -23.13
N VAL A 198 -10.65 -2.68 -23.79
CA VAL A 198 -11.92 -2.46 -24.51
C VAL A 198 -11.82 -3.02 -25.92
#